data_AF-A0AAV6DGP3-F1
#
_entry.id   AF-A0AAV6DGP3-F1
#
_cell.length_a   1.000
_cell.length_b   1.000
_cell.length_c   1.000
_cell.angle_alpha   90.00
_cell.angle_beta   90.00
_cell.angle_gamma   90.00
#
_symmetry.space_group_name_H-M   'P 1'
#
loop_
_entity.id
_entity.type
_entity.pdbx_description
1 polymer ?
#
loop_
_entity_poly.entity_id
_entity_poly.type
_entity_poly.pdbx_seq_one_letter_code
_entity_poly.pdbx_strand_id
1 'polypeptide(L)' 'MAGKGIQDLVGQVMIDKEFLADLMRDPARVLAGFDLTADERAAIMHAVGSTSQVSDRERARALQNVMLKRWAT' A
#
# COMPACT_ATOMS: atom_id res chain seq x y z
N MET A 1 10.58 8.98 -18.88
CA MET A 1 10.91 7.97 -17.85
C MET A 1 9.59 7.49 -17.30
N ALA A 2 9.26 6.21 -17.44
CA ALA A 2 8.01 5.68 -16.90
C ALA A 2 8.08 5.80 -15.36
N GLY A 3 7.14 6.51 -14.75
CA GLY A 3 7.05 6.60 -13.29
C GLY A 3 6.80 5.22 -12.68
N LYS A 4 7.19 5.03 -11.41
CA LYS A 4 6.86 3.82 -10.67
C LYS A 4 5.34 3.78 -10.47
N GLY A 5 4.69 2.83 -11.12
CA GLY A 5 3.24 2.71 -11.09
C GLY A 5 2.76 1.92 -9.88
N ILE A 6 1.46 1.62 -9.85
CA ILE A 6 0.86 0.83 -8.77
C ILE A 6 1.43 -0.59 -8.66
N GLN A 7 1.87 -1.17 -9.77
CA GLN A 7 2.48 -2.51 -9.77
C GLN A 7 3.82 -2.53 -9.01
N ASP A 8 4.63 -1.49 -9.17
CA ASP A 8 5.88 -1.32 -8.43
C ASP A 8 5.63 -1.14 -6.93
N LEU A 9 4.60 -0.36 -6.58
CA LEU A 9 4.20 -0.16 -5.19
C LEU A 9 3.82 -1.49 -4.53
N VAL A 10 2.94 -2.26 -5.17
CA VAL A 10 2.50 -3.57 -4.68
C VAL A 10 3.70 -4.51 -4.56
N GLY A 11 4.59 -4.53 -5.56
CA GLY A 11 5.82 -5.30 -5.53
C GLY A 11 6.69 -4.97 -4.31
N GLN A 12 6.94 -3.69 -4.03
CA GLN A 12 7.71 -3.26 -2.87
C GLN A 12 7.05 -3.66 -1.54
N VAL A 13 5.73 -3.50 -1.40
CA VAL A 13 5.00 -3.92 -0.19
C VAL A 13 5.13 -5.43 0.07
N MET A 14 5.21 -6.24 -0.98
CA MET A 14 5.29 -7.70 -0.85
C MET A 14 6.70 -8.19 -0.45
N ILE A 15 7.74 -7.48 -0.85
CA ILE A 15 9.15 -7.91 -0.65
C ILE A 15 9.83 -7.18 0.52
N ASP A 16 9.41 -5.95 0.82
CA ASP A 16 10.09 -5.07 1.76
C ASP A 16 9.17 -4.68 2.92
N LYS A 17 9.50 -5.22 4.10
CA LYS A 17 8.75 -4.98 5.33
C LYS A 17 9.01 -3.60 5.92
N GLU A 18 10.20 -3.05 5.69
CA GLU A 18 10.53 -1.68 6.14
C GLU A 18 9.77 -0.67 5.29
N PHE A 19 9.66 -0.92 3.98
CA PHE A 19 8.81 -0.14 3.09
C PHE A 19 7.35 -0.14 3.54
N LEU A 20 6.80 -1.30 3.90
CA LEU A 20 5.44 -1.39 4.44
C LEU A 20 5.29 -0.60 5.76
N ALA A 21 6.27 -0.68 6.66
CA ALA A 21 6.24 0.10 7.90
C ALA A 21 6.25 1.61 7.63
N ASP A 22 7.05 2.08 6.67
CA ASP A 22 7.08 3.48 6.25
C ASP A 22 5.77 3.91 5.56
N LEU A 23 5.19 3.05 4.72
CA LEU A 23 3.88 3.28 4.10
C LEU A 23 2.77 3.38 5.14
N MET A 24 2.84 2.60 6.22
CA MET A 24 1.87 2.67 7.32
C MET A 24 2.08 3.87 8.23
N ARG A 25 3.32 4.36 8.33
CA ARG A 25 3.69 5.53 9.14
C ARG A 25 3.34 6.84 8.46
N ASP A 26 3.63 6.97 7.17
CA ASP A 26 3.36 8.18 6.37
C ASP A 26 3.00 7.81 4.92
N PRO A 27 1.75 7.35 4.69
CA PRO A 27 1.33 6.94 3.36
C PRO A 27 1.32 8.10 2.36
N ALA A 28 1.07 9.33 2.80
CA ALA A 28 1.07 10.49 1.90
C ALA A 28 2.46 10.75 1.31
N ARG A 29 3.50 10.70 2.15
CA ARG A 29 4.89 10.87 1.73
C ARG A 29 5.38 9.76 0.81
N VAL A 30 5.09 8.50 1.16
CA VAL A 30 5.53 7.35 0.35
C VAL A 30 4.85 7.36 -1.02
N LEU A 31 3.53 7.57 -1.07
CA LEU A 31 2.76 7.56 -2.32
C LEU A 31 3.10 8.75 -3.23
N ALA A 32 3.66 9.84 -2.72
CA ALA A 32 4.11 10.98 -3.54
C ALA A 32 5.24 10.59 -4.52
N GLY A 33 5.99 9.52 -4.25
CA GLY A 33 7.02 9.00 -5.14
C GLY A 33 6.51 8.08 -6.25
N PHE A 34 5.20 7.81 -6.30
CA PHE A 34 4.57 6.92 -7.29
C PHE A 34 3.63 7.71 -8.19
N ASP A 35 3.61 7.29 -9.46
CA ASP A 35 2.71 7.83 -10.48
C ASP A 35 1.36 7.13 -10.37
N LEU A 36 0.56 7.57 -9.39
CA LEU A 36 -0.74 7.02 -9.06
C LEU A 36 -1.83 8.02 -9.43
N THR A 37 -2.90 7.50 -10.01
CA THR A 37 -4.15 8.24 -10.16
C THR A 37 -4.73 8.63 -8.80
N ALA A 38 -5.61 9.64 -8.79
CA ALA A 38 -6.29 10.07 -7.57
C ALA A 38 -7.10 8.93 -6.93
N ASP A 39 -7.75 8.10 -7.75
CA ASP A 39 -8.53 6.94 -7.31
C ASP A 39 -7.65 5.86 -6.67
N GLU A 40 -6.50 5.53 -7.28
CA GLU A 40 -5.54 4.57 -6.72
C GLU A 40 -4.97 5.06 -5.40
N ARG A 41 -4.60 6.33 -5.33
CA ARG A 41 -4.09 6.94 -4.10
C ARG A 41 -5.14 6.92 -2.99
N ALA A 42 -6.39 7.27 -3.29
CA ALA A 42 -7.49 7.24 -2.33
C ALA A 42 -7.78 5.81 -1.84
N ALA A 43 -7.76 4.84 -2.76
CA ALA A 43 -7.92 3.42 -2.45
C ALA A 43 -6.85 2.91 -1.46
N ILE A 44 -5.59 3.28 -1.68
CA ILE A 44 -4.48 2.85 -0.80
C ILE A 44 -4.57 3.54 0.56
N MET A 45 -4.85 4.84 0.58
CA MET A 45 -5.05 5.60 1.83
C MET A 45 -6.17 4.99 2.69
N HIS A 46 -7.29 4.61 2.06
CA HIS A 46 -8.38 3.93 2.74
C HIS A 46 -7.97 2.57 3.30
N ALA A 47 -7.24 1.77 2.53
CA ALA A 47 -6.76 0.45 2.96
C ALA A 47 -5.76 0.54 4.12
N VAL A 48 -4.81 1.49 4.08
CA VAL A 48 -3.86 1.73 5.18
C VAL A 48 -4.61 2.17 6.45
N GLY A 49 -5.60 3.07 6.30
CA GLY A 49 -6.44 3.55 7.39
C GLY A 49 -7.29 2.46 8.04
N SER A 50 -7.97 1.62 7.24
CA SER A 50 -8.84 0.54 7.75
C SER A 50 -8.07 -0.56 8.47
N THR A 51 -6.77 -0.67 8.20
CA THR A 51 -5.91 -1.66 8.83
C THR A 51 -5.49 -1.20 10.25
N SER A 52 -5.81 0.01 10.72
CA SER A 52 -5.36 0.56 12.03
C SER A 52 -5.84 -0.12 13.31
N GLN A 53 -6.71 -1.12 13.23
CA GLN A 53 -7.32 -1.76 14.40
C GLN A 53 -6.75 -3.15 14.74
N VAL A 54 -5.60 -3.53 14.19
CA VAL A 54 -5.02 -4.88 14.39
C VAL A 54 -3.52 -4.80 14.69
N SER A 55 -3.02 -5.72 15.51
CA SER A 55 -1.59 -5.95 15.81
C SER A 55 -0.74 -5.82 14.55
N ASP A 56 0.45 -5.20 14.58
CA ASP A 56 1.30 -4.92 13.39
C ASP A 56 1.42 -6.09 12.39
N ARG A 57 1.46 -7.31 12.92
CA ARG A 57 1.51 -8.57 12.17
C ARG A 57 0.17 -9.01 11.54
N GLU A 58 -0.95 -8.80 12.22
CA GLU A 58 -2.28 -8.96 11.62
C GLU A 58 -2.57 -7.85 10.62
N ARG A 59 -2.05 -6.65 10.88
CA ARG A 59 -2.13 -5.46 10.03
C ARG A 59 -1.56 -5.74 8.64
N ALA A 60 -0.31 -6.17 8.59
CA ALA A 60 0.35 -6.52 7.33
C ALA A 60 -0.39 -7.63 6.56
N ARG A 61 -0.93 -8.64 7.25
CA ARG A 61 -1.70 -9.73 6.63
C ARG A 61 -3.04 -9.27 6.07
N ALA A 62 -3.76 -8.43 6.81
CA ALA A 62 -5.04 -7.88 6.37
C ALA A 62 -4.86 -6.99 5.12
N LEU A 63 -3.84 -6.13 5.12
CA LEU A 63 -3.53 -5.28 3.97
C LEU A 63 -3.12 -6.11 2.74
N GLN A 64 -2.26 -7.13 2.92
CA GLN A 64 -1.88 -8.04 1.83
C GLN A 64 -3.08 -8.76 1.22
N ASN A 65 -4.01 -9.25 2.05
CA ASN A 65 -5.21 -9.92 1.55
C ASN A 65 -6.14 -8.98 0.78
N VAL A 66 -6.31 -7.74 1.25
CA VAL A 66 -7.12 -6.74 0.56
C VAL A 66 -6.50 -6.36 -0.78
N MET A 67 -5.18 -6.16 -0.83
CA MET A 67 -4.48 -5.89 -2.08
C MET A 67 -4.61 -7.06 -3.05
N LEU A 68 -4.26 -8.29 -2.65
CA LEU A 68 -4.37 -9.47 -3.52
C LEU A 68 -5.77 -9.66 -4.09
N LYS A 69 -6.81 -9.48 -3.27
CA LYS A 69 -8.21 -9.67 -3.70
C LYS A 69 -8.69 -8.60 -4.68
N ARG A 70 -8.24 -7.35 -4.52
CA ARG A 70 -8.68 -6.23 -5.36
C ARG A 70 -7.96 -6.16 -6.70
N TRP A 71 -6.77 -6.73 -6.81
CA TRP A 71 -5.97 -6.73 -8.05
C TRP A 71 -6.09 -8.03 -8.86
N ALA A 72 -6.72 -9.07 -8.31
CA ALA A 72 -7.03 -10.31 -9.01
C ALA A 72 -8.40 -10.29 -9.74
N THR A 73 -9.19 -9.23 -9.57
CA THR A 73 -10.46 -8.97 -10.26
C THR A 73 -10.29 -7.84 -11.23
#